data_AF-A0A3Q3ETE9-F1
#
_entry.id   AF-A0A3Q3ETE9-F1
#
_cell.length_a   1.000
_cell.length_b   1.000
_cell.length_c   1.000
_cell.angle_alpha   90.00
_cell.angle_beta   90.00
_cell.angle_gamma   90.00
#
_symmetry.space_group_name_H-M   'P 1'
#
loop_
_entity.id
_entity.type
_entity.pdbx_description
1 polymer ?
#
loop_
_entity_poly.entity_id
_entity_poly.type
_entity_poly.pdbx_seq_one_letter_code
_entity_poly.pdbx_strand_id
1 'polypeptide(L)'
;MALLRVLEIVFFFYFASHIPITLFIDLQALLPGNVYPEPLKDLLSWYAEEFKDPMVLDPPEWFKSFIFCEALLQLAFFPVASYAFLKGGCKWIRTPAIIYSTHVATTLVPILAHILFYKFPLKPHPGPQTLQERWLLVSIYAPYLLVPVLLLLTMLFSSSYNHTPKTKKK
;
A
#
# COMPACT_ATOMS: atom_id res chain seq x y z
N MET A 1 14.71 11.47 19.07
CA MET A 1 13.54 12.35 18.86
C MET A 1 13.47 12.85 17.41
N ALA A 2 14.54 13.43 16.86
CA ALA A 2 14.54 13.93 15.47
C ALA A 2 14.27 12.84 14.40
N LEU A 3 14.99 11.71 14.43
CA LEU A 3 14.80 10.61 13.47
C LEU A 3 13.36 10.07 13.47
N LEU A 4 12.79 9.86 14.65
CA LEU A 4 11.41 9.39 14.76
C LEU A 4 10.45 10.37 14.10
N ARG A 5 10.65 11.67 14.30
CA ARG A 5 9.80 12.68 13.67
C ARG A 5 9.91 12.66 12.15
N VAL A 6 11.10 12.43 11.60
CA VAL A 6 11.30 12.24 10.15
C VAL A 6 10.52 11.02 9.66
N LEU A 7 10.61 9.89 10.37
CA LEU A 7 9.83 8.68 10.04
C LEU A 7 8.33 8.93 10.07
N GLU A 8 7.82 9.62 11.09
CA GLU A 8 6.41 10.02 11.17
C GLU A 8 5.99 10.86 9.95
N ILE A 9 6.83 11.80 9.50
CA ILE A 9 6.53 12.60 8.31
C ILE A 9 6.51 11.73 7.05
N VAL A 10 7.44 10.78 6.91
CA VAL A 10 7.44 9.81 5.80
C VAL A 10 6.15 8.98 5.82
N PHE A 11 5.75 8.46 6.98
CA PHE A 11 4.51 7.71 7.12
C PHE A 11 3.27 8.56 6.81
N PHE A 12 3.26 9.82 7.23
CA PHE A 12 2.19 10.75 6.89
C PHE A 12 2.01 10.87 5.37
N PHE A 13 3.09 11.16 4.64
CA PHE A 13 3.03 11.30 3.18
C PHE A 13 2.64 10.00 2.50
N TYR A 14 3.15 8.86 2.99
CA TYR A 14 2.75 7.54 2.51
C TYR A 14 1.25 7.32 2.65
N PHE A 15 0.68 7.46 3.85
CA PHE A 15 -0.76 7.26 4.05
C PHE A 15 -1.61 8.31 3.31
N ALA A 16 -1.15 9.56 3.25
CA ALA A 16 -1.88 10.64 2.58
C ALA A 16 -1.93 10.45 1.07
N SER A 17 -0.84 9.97 0.44
CA SER A 17 -0.82 9.69 -1.00
C SER A 17 -1.64 8.46 -1.38
N HIS A 18 -1.77 7.47 -0.47
CA HIS A 18 -2.56 6.27 -0.74
C HIS A 18 -4.05 6.56 -0.87
N ILE A 19 -4.57 7.59 -0.19
CA ILE A 19 -6.00 7.95 -0.28
C ILE A 19 -6.43 8.21 -1.74
N PRO A 20 -5.84 9.17 -2.47
CA PRO A 20 -6.23 9.39 -3.87
C PRO A 20 -5.83 8.22 -4.78
N ILE A 21 -4.72 7.53 -4.52
CA ILE A 21 -4.30 6.36 -5.33
C ILE A 21 -5.36 5.26 -5.23
N THR A 22 -5.73 4.84 -4.03
CA THR A 22 -6.77 3.82 -3.84
C THR A 22 -8.10 4.24 -4.44
N LEU A 23 -8.55 5.47 -4.17
CA LEU A 23 -9.85 5.95 -4.66
C LEU A 23 -9.93 6.01 -6.18
N PHE A 24 -8.87 6.50 -6.83
CA PHE A 24 -8.88 6.82 -8.25
C PHE A 24 -8.22 5.77 -9.14
N ILE A 25 -7.37 4.90 -8.61
CA ILE A 25 -6.60 3.91 -9.37
C ILE A 25 -7.03 2.50 -8.94
N ASP A 26 -6.80 2.11 -7.68
CA ASP A 26 -6.96 0.71 -7.26
C ASP A 26 -8.41 0.24 -7.28
N LEU A 27 -9.35 1.09 -6.84
CA LEU A 27 -10.78 0.77 -6.85
C LEU A 27 -11.38 0.59 -8.25
N GLN A 28 -10.70 1.04 -9.32
CA GLN A 28 -11.13 0.75 -10.70
C GLN A 28 -11.16 -0.77 -10.99
N ALA A 29 -10.36 -1.56 -10.28
CA ALA A 29 -10.33 -3.01 -10.42
C ALA A 29 -11.58 -3.72 -9.85
N LEU A 30 -12.34 -3.05 -8.98
CA LEU A 30 -13.51 -3.61 -8.28
C LEU A 30 -14.82 -2.99 -8.74
N LEU A 31 -14.81 -1.70 -9.06
CA LEU A 31 -16.02 -0.97 -9.40
C LEU A 31 -16.26 -0.99 -10.92
N PRO A 32 -17.52 -0.83 -11.36
CA PRO A 32 -17.82 -0.82 -12.79
C PRO A 32 -17.21 0.43 -13.47
N GLY A 33 -16.65 0.28 -14.66
CA GLY A 33 -15.93 1.36 -15.35
C GLY A 33 -16.74 2.62 -15.70
N ASN A 34 -18.06 2.62 -15.50
CA ASN A 34 -18.91 3.81 -15.70
C ASN A 34 -18.90 4.78 -14.50
N VAL A 35 -18.34 4.38 -13.36
CA VAL A 35 -18.17 5.26 -12.18
C VAL A 35 -16.94 6.15 -12.27
N TYR A 36 -16.02 5.85 -13.19
CA TYR A 36 -14.77 6.59 -13.38
C TYR A 36 -14.81 7.45 -14.66
N PRO A 37 -14.35 8.71 -14.59
CA PRO A 37 -14.20 9.56 -15.75
C PRO A 37 -13.08 9.04 -16.67
N GLU A 38 -13.22 9.28 -17.99
CA GLU A 38 -12.25 8.81 -19.00
C GLU A 38 -10.78 9.12 -18.67
N PRO A 39 -10.40 10.32 -18.20
CA PRO A 39 -8.99 10.62 -17.93
C PRO A 39 -8.35 9.69 -16.88
N LEU A 40 -9.12 9.18 -15.90
CA LEU A 40 -8.61 8.24 -14.90
C LEU A 40 -8.42 6.84 -15.45
N LYS A 41 -9.27 6.43 -16.40
CA LYS A 41 -9.15 5.14 -17.11
C LYS A 41 -7.98 5.18 -18.10
N ASP A 42 -7.81 6.30 -18.79
CA ASP A 42 -6.67 6.53 -19.68
C ASP A 42 -5.35 6.52 -18.90
N LEU A 43 -5.33 7.16 -17.72
CA LEU A 43 -4.17 7.14 -16.84
C LEU A 43 -3.80 5.72 -16.38
N LEU A 44 -4.80 4.93 -15.98
CA LEU A 44 -4.62 3.53 -15.58
C LEU A 44 -4.08 2.68 -16.75
N SER A 45 -4.65 2.86 -17.94
CA SER A 45 -4.25 2.16 -19.16
C SER A 45 -2.82 2.52 -19.57
N TRP A 46 -2.49 3.81 -19.56
CA TRP A 46 -1.12 4.28 -19.80
C TRP A 46 -0.12 3.68 -18.81
N TYR A 47 -0.44 3.69 -17.51
CA TYR A 47 0.42 3.11 -16.48
C TYR A 47 0.66 1.62 -16.73
N ALA A 48 -0.41 0.87 -17.00
CA ALA A 48 -0.32 -0.57 -17.25
C ALA A 48 0.53 -0.89 -18.49
N GLU A 49 0.42 -0.09 -19.54
CA GLU A 49 1.19 -0.26 -20.77
C GLU A 49 2.67 0.11 -20.61
N GLU A 50 2.95 1.23 -19.95
CA GLU A 50 4.30 1.76 -19.73
C GLU A 50 5.11 0.84 -18.81
N PHE A 51 4.51 0.39 -17.71
CA PHE A 51 5.19 -0.40 -16.69
C PHE A 51 4.95 -1.91 -16.81
N LYS A 52 4.23 -2.34 -17.85
CA LYS A 52 3.85 -3.74 -18.09
C LYS A 52 3.12 -4.35 -16.89
N ASP A 53 2.16 -3.64 -16.33
CA ASP A 53 1.38 -4.11 -15.18
C ASP A 53 -0.04 -4.52 -15.61
N PRO A 54 -0.26 -5.75 -16.10
CA PRO A 54 -1.59 -6.16 -16.55
C PRO A 54 -2.52 -6.41 -15.38
N MET A 55 -2.01 -6.55 -14.15
CA MET A 55 -2.82 -6.85 -12.97
C MET A 55 -3.77 -5.70 -12.62
N VAL A 56 -3.47 -4.46 -13.05
CA VAL A 56 -4.37 -3.33 -12.79
C VAL A 56 -5.48 -3.19 -13.83
N LEU A 57 -5.32 -3.78 -15.03
CA LEU A 57 -6.33 -3.77 -16.10
C LEU A 57 -7.18 -5.05 -16.13
N ASP A 58 -6.54 -6.20 -15.96
CA ASP A 58 -7.18 -7.51 -15.89
C ASP A 58 -6.72 -8.24 -14.62
N PRO A 59 -7.23 -7.84 -13.45
CA PRO A 59 -6.73 -8.32 -12.18
C PRO A 59 -7.17 -9.77 -11.97
N PRO A 60 -6.25 -10.69 -11.61
CA PRO A 60 -6.65 -12.03 -11.20
C PRO A 60 -7.40 -11.97 -9.87
N GLU A 61 -8.25 -12.97 -9.62
CA GLU A 61 -9.22 -12.94 -8.50
C GLU A 61 -8.57 -12.84 -7.12
N TRP A 62 -7.38 -13.43 -6.96
CA TRP A 62 -6.61 -13.29 -5.73
C TRP A 62 -6.13 -11.84 -5.52
N PHE A 63 -5.79 -11.10 -6.58
CA PHE A 63 -5.37 -9.70 -6.49
C PHE A 63 -6.56 -8.79 -6.20
N LYS A 64 -7.72 -9.03 -6.85
CA LYS A 64 -8.99 -8.36 -6.51
C LYS A 64 -9.34 -8.53 -5.03
N SER A 65 -9.09 -9.71 -4.46
CA SER A 65 -9.34 -9.95 -3.03
C SER A 65 -8.49 -9.06 -2.13
N PHE A 66 -7.26 -8.72 -2.52
CA PHE A 66 -6.42 -7.78 -1.77
C PHE A 66 -6.88 -6.34 -1.92
N ILE A 67 -7.25 -5.91 -3.13
CA ILE A 67 -7.84 -4.59 -3.36
C ILE A 67 -9.14 -4.44 -2.55
N PHE A 68 -9.93 -5.51 -2.41
CA PHE A 68 -11.14 -5.48 -1.59
C PHE A 68 -10.83 -5.28 -0.10
N CYS A 69 -9.80 -5.97 0.42
CA CYS A 69 -9.30 -5.74 1.77
C CYS A 69 -8.79 -4.30 1.96
N GLU A 70 -8.09 -3.76 0.97
CA GLU A 70 -7.63 -2.37 0.95
C GLU A 70 -8.82 -1.40 1.03
N ALA A 71 -9.81 -1.57 0.15
CA ALA A 71 -11.01 -0.75 0.06
C ALA A 71 -11.78 -0.70 1.39
N LEU A 72 -11.93 -1.84 2.07
CA LEU A 72 -12.72 -1.95 3.29
C LEU A 72 -11.97 -1.53 4.54
N LEU A 73 -10.73 -1.99 4.69
CA LEU A 73 -9.99 -1.87 5.95
C LEU A 73 -8.96 -0.73 5.90
N GLN A 74 -8.19 -0.66 4.82
CA GLN A 74 -7.05 0.24 4.73
C GLN A 74 -7.50 1.66 4.38
N LEU A 75 -8.44 1.82 3.45
CA LEU A 75 -8.97 3.12 3.07
C LEU A 75 -9.60 3.87 4.24
N ALA A 76 -10.33 3.18 5.13
CA ALA A 76 -10.84 3.76 6.36
C ALA A 76 -9.73 4.12 7.37
N PHE A 77 -8.61 3.40 7.34
CA PHE A 77 -7.47 3.61 8.22
C PHE A 77 -6.54 4.74 7.75
N PHE A 78 -6.40 4.99 6.45
CA PHE A 78 -5.45 5.97 5.90
C PHE A 78 -5.62 7.37 6.50
N PRO A 79 -6.84 7.97 6.58
CA PRO A 79 -6.99 9.31 7.18
C PRO A 79 -6.63 9.34 8.66
N VAL A 80 -6.92 8.26 9.39
CA VAL A 80 -6.60 8.12 10.82
C VAL A 80 -5.08 8.06 11.01
N ALA A 81 -4.39 7.27 10.19
CA ALA A 81 -2.94 7.15 10.20
C ALA A 81 -2.26 8.47 9.78
N SER A 82 -2.72 9.10 8.71
CA SER A 82 -2.24 10.41 8.26
C SER A 82 -2.34 11.45 9.38
N TYR A 83 -3.50 11.55 10.05
CA TYR A 83 -3.63 12.44 11.21
C TYR A 83 -2.65 12.11 12.33
N ALA A 84 -2.55 10.83 12.72
CA ALA A 84 -1.72 10.40 13.83
C ALA A 84 -0.24 10.73 13.61
N PHE A 85 0.28 10.48 12.40
CA PHE A 85 1.67 10.71 12.05
C PHE A 85 1.97 12.19 11.77
N LEU A 86 1.03 12.93 11.17
CA LEU A 86 1.16 14.38 11.03
C LEU A 86 1.24 15.07 12.39
N LYS A 87 0.34 14.71 13.32
CA LYS A 87 0.35 15.27 14.69
C LYS A 87 1.58 14.83 15.47
N GLY A 88 2.01 13.58 15.30
CA GLY A 88 3.07 12.96 16.07
C GLY A 88 2.65 12.59 17.50
N GLY A 89 3.40 11.69 18.13
CA GLY A 89 3.19 11.32 19.55
C GLY A 89 1.88 10.59 19.86
N CYS A 90 1.10 10.19 18.86
CA CYS A 90 -0.17 9.49 19.01
C CYS A 90 0.03 8.01 19.36
N LYS A 91 0.31 7.69 20.64
CA LYS A 91 0.62 6.32 21.07
C LYS A 91 -0.44 5.26 20.71
N TRP A 92 -1.71 5.66 20.63
CA TRP A 92 -2.82 4.79 20.26
C TRP A 92 -2.73 4.24 18.83
N ILE A 93 -1.94 4.86 17.95
CA ILE A 93 -1.78 4.38 16.55
C ILE A 93 -0.99 3.07 16.47
N ARG A 94 -0.26 2.71 17.54
CA ARG A 94 0.69 1.59 17.53
C ARG A 94 0.06 0.28 17.08
N THR A 95 -0.98 -0.16 17.77
CA THR A 95 -1.61 -1.46 17.47
C THR A 95 -2.26 -1.48 16.08
N PRO A 96 -3.08 -0.48 15.68
CA PRO A 96 -3.59 -0.39 14.32
C PRO A 96 -2.50 -0.38 13.25
N ALA A 97 -1.40 0.36 13.46
CA ALA A 97 -0.29 0.42 12.52
C ALA A 97 0.48 -0.91 12.41
N ILE A 98 0.63 -1.67 13.51
CA ILE A 98 1.20 -3.03 13.45
C ILE A 98 0.31 -3.96 12.62
N ILE A 99 -1.01 -3.92 12.85
CA ILE A 99 -1.97 -4.75 12.10
C ILE A 99 -1.91 -4.40 10.60
N TYR A 100 -2.01 -3.11 10.28
CA TYR A 100 -1.92 -2.61 8.92
C TYR A 100 -0.62 -3.04 8.23
N SER A 101 0.52 -2.73 8.85
CA SER A 101 1.83 -2.98 8.22
C SER A 101 2.11 -4.47 8.02
N THR A 102 1.74 -5.32 8.99
CA THR A 102 1.83 -6.77 8.86
C THR A 102 0.97 -7.27 7.71
N HIS A 103 -0.27 -6.77 7.61
CA HIS A 103 -1.18 -7.19 6.54
C HIS A 103 -0.65 -6.81 5.16
N VAL A 104 -0.26 -5.55 4.95
CA VAL A 104 0.31 -5.08 3.67
C VAL A 104 1.57 -5.86 3.31
N ALA A 105 2.51 -6.01 4.25
CA ALA A 105 3.72 -6.77 3.97
C ALA A 105 3.40 -8.21 3.54
N THR A 106 2.37 -8.82 4.12
CA THR A 106 1.91 -10.16 3.77
C THR A 106 1.29 -10.23 2.38
N THR A 107 0.45 -9.27 1.99
CA THR A 107 -0.19 -9.25 0.66
C THR A 107 0.81 -8.94 -0.46
N LEU A 108 1.88 -8.21 -0.17
CA LEU A 108 2.94 -7.92 -1.15
C LEU A 108 3.79 -9.15 -1.51
N VAL A 109 3.90 -10.16 -0.64
CA VAL A 109 4.65 -11.40 -0.94
C VAL A 109 4.11 -12.10 -2.20
N PRO A 110 2.82 -12.47 -2.30
CA PRO A 110 2.28 -13.09 -3.50
C PRO A 110 2.31 -12.15 -4.72
N ILE A 111 2.13 -10.84 -4.54
CA ILE A 111 2.22 -9.86 -5.64
C ILE A 111 3.62 -9.89 -6.27
N LEU A 112 4.66 -9.74 -5.45
CA LEU A 112 6.05 -9.75 -5.92
C LEU A 112 6.44 -11.11 -6.52
N ALA A 113 5.98 -12.21 -5.91
CA ALA A 113 6.18 -13.54 -6.47
C ALA A 113 5.49 -13.69 -7.83
N HIS A 114 4.28 -13.15 -7.99
CA HIS A 114 3.57 -13.14 -9.27
C HIS A 114 4.36 -12.34 -10.32
N ILE A 115 4.79 -11.13 -10.00
CA ILE A 115 5.60 -10.29 -10.90
C ILE A 115 6.90 -10.99 -11.31
N LEU A 116 7.57 -11.70 -10.40
CA LEU A 116 8.88 -12.31 -10.67
C LEU A 116 8.78 -13.66 -11.40
N PHE A 117 7.77 -14.48 -11.11
CA PHE A 117 7.75 -15.89 -11.51
C PHE A 117 6.57 -16.27 -12.39
N TYR A 118 5.48 -15.48 -12.41
CA TYR A 118 4.33 -15.79 -13.25
C TYR A 118 4.65 -15.59 -14.73
N LYS A 119 4.14 -16.49 -15.58
CA LYS A 119 4.27 -16.41 -17.03
C LYS A 119 3.10 -15.59 -17.58
N PHE A 120 3.32 -14.27 -17.70
CA PHE A 120 2.31 -13.36 -18.21
C PHE A 120 1.99 -13.63 -19.69
N PRO A 121 0.70 -13.61 -20.07
CA PRO A 121 0.31 -13.75 -21.47
C PRO A 121 0.76 -12.53 -22.29
N LEU A 122 0.86 -12.70 -23.60
CA LEU A 122 1.20 -11.61 -24.53
C LEU A 122 -0.03 -10.78 -24.97
N LYS A 123 -1.23 -11.31 -24.76
CA LYS A 123 -2.53 -10.70 -25.13
C LYS A 123 -3.59 -11.07 -24.09
N PRO A 124 -4.62 -10.24 -23.88
CA PRO A 124 -4.82 -8.91 -24.48
C PRO A 124 -3.88 -7.84 -23.89
N HIS A 125 -3.48 -7.97 -22.62
CA HIS A 125 -2.57 -7.06 -21.95
C HIS A 125 -1.24 -7.76 -21.65
N PRO A 126 -0.13 -7.41 -22.34
CA PRO A 126 1.16 -8.04 -22.11
C PRO A 126 1.74 -7.61 -20.76
N GLY A 127 2.06 -8.59 -19.90
CA GLY A 127 2.86 -8.36 -18.70
C GLY A 127 4.38 -8.38 -18.94
N PRO A 128 5.21 -8.25 -17.88
CA PRO A 128 6.65 -8.15 -18.02
C PRO A 128 7.23 -9.47 -18.52
N GLN A 129 7.92 -9.43 -19.66
CA GLN A 129 8.47 -10.61 -20.33
C GLN A 129 9.94 -10.80 -19.98
N THR A 130 10.68 -9.71 -19.88
CA THR A 130 12.11 -9.71 -19.58
C THR A 130 12.37 -9.55 -18.08
N LEU A 131 13.56 -9.96 -17.63
CA LEU A 131 13.99 -9.76 -16.25
C LEU A 131 14.06 -8.26 -15.89
N GLN A 132 14.43 -7.41 -16.86
CA GLN A 132 14.49 -5.96 -16.66
C GLN A 132 13.11 -5.37 -16.42
N GLU A 133 12.11 -5.73 -17.24
CA GLU A 133 10.72 -5.28 -17.04
C GLU A 133 10.16 -5.75 -15.69
N ARG A 134 10.49 -7.00 -15.27
CA ARG A 134 10.07 -7.52 -13.97
C ARG A 134 10.67 -6.72 -12.82
N TRP A 135 11.97 -6.41 -12.87
CA TRP A 135 12.61 -5.61 -11.83
C TRP A 135 12.14 -4.16 -11.83
N LEU A 136 11.85 -3.60 -13.00
CA LEU A 136 11.22 -2.28 -13.10
C LEU A 136 9.87 -2.29 -12.38
N LEU A 137 9.00 -3.26 -12.67
CA LEU A 137 7.71 -3.38 -12.00
C LEU A 137 7.86 -3.65 -10.49
N VAL A 138 8.76 -4.53 -10.07
CA VAL A 138 9.10 -4.72 -8.65
C VAL A 138 9.51 -3.41 -7.98
N SER A 139 10.28 -2.55 -8.66
CA SER A 139 10.70 -1.27 -8.08
C SER A 139 9.52 -0.32 -7.81
N ILE A 140 8.43 -0.43 -8.57
CA ILE A 140 7.20 0.33 -8.37
C ILE A 140 6.44 -0.18 -7.13
N TYR A 141 6.39 -1.50 -6.95
CA TYR A 141 5.75 -2.13 -5.78
C TYR A 141 6.61 -2.08 -4.51
N ALA A 142 7.92 -1.92 -4.62
CA ALA A 142 8.86 -1.98 -3.50
C ALA A 142 8.58 -0.94 -2.38
N PRO A 143 8.25 0.34 -2.67
CA PRO A 143 7.86 1.30 -1.63
C PRO A 143 6.69 0.82 -0.76
N TYR A 144 5.72 0.12 -1.36
CA TYR A 144 4.54 -0.44 -0.68
C TYR A 144 4.88 -1.62 0.22
N LEU A 145 6.08 -2.20 0.12
CA LEU A 145 6.59 -3.18 1.08
C LEU A 145 7.53 -2.54 2.10
N LEU A 146 8.48 -1.72 1.62
CA LEU A 146 9.54 -1.15 2.45
C LEU A 146 8.99 -0.18 3.50
N VAL A 147 8.03 0.68 3.15
CA VAL A 147 7.46 1.65 4.09
C VAL A 147 6.63 0.95 5.17
N PRO A 148 5.75 -0.01 4.86
CA PRO A 148 5.06 -0.81 5.89
C PRO A 148 6.01 -1.60 6.78
N VAL A 149 7.07 -2.22 6.24
CA VAL A 149 8.07 -2.90 7.08
C VAL A 149 8.77 -1.92 8.01
N LEU A 150 9.16 -0.74 7.51
CA LEU A 150 9.76 0.31 8.34
C LEU A 150 8.79 0.81 9.42
N LEU A 151 7.51 0.95 9.09
CA LEU A 151 6.44 1.28 10.02
C LEU A 151 6.30 0.21 11.11
N LEU A 152 6.26 -1.07 10.73
CA LEU A 152 6.18 -2.20 11.64
C LEU A 152 7.35 -2.18 12.64
N LEU A 153 8.58 -2.09 12.13
CA LEU A 153 9.78 -2.01 12.95
C LEU A 153 9.74 -0.80 13.89
N THR A 154 9.27 0.35 13.40
CA THR A 154 9.11 1.55 14.23
C THR A 154 8.11 1.32 15.37
N MET A 155 6.95 0.73 15.09
CA MET A 155 5.93 0.46 16.11
C MET A 155 6.34 -0.63 17.11
N LEU A 156 7.17 -1.58 16.71
CA LEU A 156 7.67 -2.64 17.58
C LEU A 156 8.79 -2.16 18.50
N PHE A 157 9.74 -1.39 17.97
CA PHE A 157 10.99 -1.07 18.68
C PHE A 157 11.07 0.35 19.24
N SER A 158 10.23 1.29 18.80
CA SER A 158 10.25 2.65 19.35
C SER A 158 9.59 2.72 20.71
N SER A 159 10.37 3.08 21.73
CA SER A 159 9.88 3.30 23.10
C SER A 159 8.83 4.41 23.20
N SER A 160 8.82 5.36 22.25
CA SER A 160 7.85 6.46 22.20
C SER A 160 6.41 5.99 22.03
N TYR A 161 6.19 4.81 21.42
CA TYR A 161 4.88 4.22 21.21
C TYR A 161 4.46 3.23 22.30
N ASN A 162 5.33 2.90 23.25
CA ASN A 162 4.97 2.01 24.35
C ASN A 162 3.91 2.67 25.25
N HIS A 163 2.85 1.91 25.53
CA HIS A 163 1.89 2.27 26.58
C HIS A 163 2.60 2.18 27.93
N THR A 164 2.81 3.33 28.56
CA THR A 164 3.23 3.37 29.96
C THR A 164 2.02 2.93 30.79
N PRO A 165 2.11 1.87 31.62
CA PRO A 165 1.01 1.53 32.51
C PRO A 165 0.73 2.76 33.38
N LYS A 166 -0.53 3.20 33.46
CA LYS A 166 -0.91 4.18 34.48
C LYS A 166 -0.64 3.51 35.82
N THR A 167 0.43 3.89 36.49
CA THR A 167 0.68 3.49 37.87
C THR A 167 -0.54 3.92 38.67
N LYS A 168 -1.39 2.97 39.06
CA LYS A 168 -2.47 3.23 40.01
C LYS A 168 -1.78 3.69 41.29
N LYS A 169 -1.76 5.00 41.55
CA LYS A 169 -1.47 5.51 42.89
C LYS A 169 -2.57 4.94 43.79
N LYS A 170 -2.19 3.97 44.63
CA LYS A 170 -2.96 3.59 45.81
C LYS A 170 -2.77 4.67 46.87
#